data_AF-A0AB37TMQ1-F1
#
_entry.id   AF-A0AB37TMQ1-F1
#
_cell.length_a   1.000
_cell.length_b   1.000
_cell.length_c   1.000
_cell.angle_alpha   90.00
_cell.angle_beta   90.00
_cell.angle_gamma   90.00
#
_symmetry.space_group_name_H-M   'P 1'
#
loop_
_entity.id
_entity.type
_entity.pdbx_description
1 polymer ?
#
loop_
_entity_poly.entity_id
_entity_poly.type
_entity_poly.pdbx_seq_one_letter_code
_entity_poly.pdbx_strand_id
1 'polypeptide(L)'
;MAVTSMRRFDLSEWKRSPHLTDLRRTVAGLLAEGRHRTALDEVLRALRRDPENLDGLFVALSVLAQSRTTRLASPEPLTEMQQWSALLAPITTACSACDARWYSTHAVLFADNDVQFQPTNPIGMQCQKCRYTLCRDCLKAQRPTSYTASVDAPEVVAGSCANTACDGRGLSVPVLPTGRPDATPMDPAAIEGVLVVRDGPIRPTTDDALAVVTRFLPLISDDAPLLHIRRARPGTMSDNATRDALARSLLLDLEREGALAPDSWGRSRRMHILAGPGGDGDYLIVPVQKSLRRLPPATPHAASGPGTYTYLLQILPLRGSWATLRDPRTGDFHEGTFGALSAPAESLPGIAQEIIKRFERMGQSRRVMFFEGDYTQEQGLTTDDVYGIVTEGSTSLSPYSEGAE
;
A
#
# COMPACT_ATOMS: atom_id res chain seq x y z
N MET A 1 38.84 -8.98 11.00
CA MET A 1 37.76 -8.88 10.00
C MET A 1 37.53 -7.40 9.74
N ALA A 2 37.67 -6.95 8.49
CA ALA A 2 37.47 -5.54 8.15
C ALA A 2 36.00 -5.18 8.34
N VAL A 3 35.73 -4.16 9.15
CA VAL A 3 34.40 -3.58 9.28
C VAL A 3 34.12 -2.84 7.98
N THR A 4 33.35 -3.46 7.08
CA THR A 4 32.83 -2.77 5.91
C THR A 4 31.81 -1.75 6.43
N SER A 5 32.30 -0.53 6.70
CA SER A 5 31.45 0.65 6.90
C SER A 5 30.39 0.66 5.79
N MET A 6 29.12 0.82 6.15
CA MET A 6 28.03 1.01 5.20
C MET A 6 28.51 1.99 4.14
N ARG A 7 28.72 1.50 2.90
CA ARG A 7 29.05 2.37 1.77
C ARG A 7 27.98 3.44 1.76
N ARG A 8 28.41 4.69 1.97
CA ARG A 8 27.56 5.87 1.80
C ARG A 8 26.94 5.72 0.42
N PHE A 9 25.61 5.64 0.34
CA PHE A 9 24.91 5.49 -0.92
C PHE A 9 25.35 6.65 -1.82
N ASP A 10 26.12 6.35 -2.86
CA ASP A 10 26.73 7.37 -3.70
C ASP A 10 25.75 7.73 -4.82
N LEU A 11 25.26 8.97 -4.81
CA LEU A 11 24.42 9.53 -5.87
C LEU A 11 25.06 9.39 -7.26
N SER A 12 26.38 9.19 -7.34
CA SER A 12 27.11 8.92 -8.57
C SER A 12 26.82 7.54 -9.18
N GLU A 13 26.37 6.55 -8.40
CA GLU A 13 25.95 5.23 -8.89
C GLU A 13 24.56 5.30 -9.55
N TRP A 14 23.65 6.14 -9.04
CA TRP A 14 22.37 6.43 -9.69
C TRP A 14 22.53 6.98 -11.09
N LYS A 15 23.41 7.98 -11.25
CA LYS A 15 23.66 8.66 -12.54
C LYS A 15 24.18 7.75 -13.65
N ARG A 16 24.67 6.54 -13.31
CA ARG A 16 25.28 5.60 -14.27
C ARG A 16 24.30 4.54 -14.79
N SER A 17 23.08 4.46 -14.27
CA SER A 17 22.08 3.52 -14.78
C SER A 17 21.52 4.02 -16.13
N PRO A 18 21.63 3.24 -17.23
CA PRO A 18 21.13 3.64 -18.55
C PRO A 18 19.59 3.72 -18.65
N HIS A 19 18.87 3.34 -17.58
CA HIS A 19 17.40 3.34 -17.50
C HIS A 19 16.88 4.23 -16.37
N LEU A 20 17.53 5.37 -16.10
CA LEU A 20 16.99 6.35 -15.16
C LEU A 20 15.63 6.86 -15.64
N THR A 21 14.56 6.47 -14.94
CA THR A 21 13.25 7.10 -15.06
C THR A 21 13.35 8.60 -14.83
N ASP A 22 12.41 9.36 -15.39
CA ASP A 22 12.37 10.81 -15.18
C ASP A 22 12.22 11.19 -13.70
N LEU A 23 11.55 10.33 -12.91
CA LEU A 23 11.44 10.49 -11.46
C LEU A 23 12.81 10.43 -10.78
N ARG A 24 13.61 9.39 -11.04
CA ARG A 24 14.96 9.26 -10.45
C ARG A 24 15.85 10.45 -10.77
N ARG A 25 15.84 10.91 -12.02
CA ARG A 25 16.65 12.06 -12.47
C ARG A 25 16.24 13.34 -11.73
N THR A 26 14.94 13.59 -11.65
CA THR A 26 14.37 14.75 -10.96
C THR A 26 14.74 14.76 -9.48
N VAL A 27 14.52 13.63 -8.79
CA VAL A 27 14.82 13.49 -7.37
C VAL A 27 16.33 13.60 -7.10
N ALA A 28 17.18 13.00 -7.93
CA ALA A 28 18.63 13.14 -7.79
C ALA A 28 19.11 14.60 -7.93
N GLY A 29 18.51 15.38 -8.83
CA GLY A 29 18.77 16.81 -8.97
C GLY A 29 18.38 17.58 -7.71
N LEU A 30 17.16 17.38 -7.21
CA LEU A 30 16.66 18.02 -6.00
C LEU A 30 17.49 17.68 -4.76
N LEU A 31 17.91 16.42 -4.59
CA LEU A 31 18.79 16.01 -3.50
C LEU A 31 20.18 16.66 -3.59
N ALA A 32 20.73 16.81 -4.80
CA ALA A 32 22.01 17.50 -5.00
C ALA A 32 21.94 18.99 -4.63
N GLU A 33 20.76 19.61 -4.77
CA GLU A 33 20.48 20.99 -4.33
C GLU A 33 20.10 21.10 -2.83
N GLY A 34 20.04 19.97 -2.11
CA GLY A 34 19.62 19.93 -0.70
C GLY A 34 18.11 20.08 -0.48
N ARG A 35 17.29 20.01 -1.53
CA ARG A 35 15.83 20.16 -1.51
C ARG A 35 15.11 18.87 -1.15
N HIS A 36 15.38 18.34 0.03
CA HIS A 36 14.92 17.00 0.45
C HIS A 36 13.40 16.91 0.55
N ARG A 37 12.73 17.92 1.11
CA ARG A 37 11.26 17.96 1.21
C ARG A 37 10.62 17.97 -0.18
N THR A 38 11.08 18.86 -1.07
CA THR A 38 10.59 18.88 -2.47
C THR A 38 10.83 17.51 -3.14
N ALA A 39 11.99 16.90 -2.93
CA ALA A 39 12.31 15.60 -3.51
C ALA A 39 11.34 14.50 -3.06
N LEU A 40 10.96 14.47 -1.77
CA LEU A 40 9.98 13.51 -1.29
C LEU A 40 8.57 13.79 -1.84
N ASP A 41 8.18 15.06 -2.02
CA ASP A 41 6.88 15.40 -2.62
C ASP A 41 6.74 14.86 -4.05
N GLU A 42 7.79 14.94 -4.88
CA GLU A 42 7.77 14.36 -6.23
C GLU A 42 7.58 12.84 -6.20
N VAL A 43 8.23 12.16 -5.25
CA VAL A 43 8.06 10.72 -5.07
C VAL A 43 6.65 10.38 -4.62
N LEU A 44 6.11 11.13 -3.65
CA LEU A 44 4.75 10.92 -3.16
C LEU A 44 3.73 11.18 -4.27
N ARG A 45 3.94 12.17 -5.15
CA ARG A 45 3.09 12.38 -6.35
C ARG A 45 3.13 11.21 -7.32
N ALA A 46 4.29 10.58 -7.51
CA ALA A 46 4.40 9.38 -8.34
C ALA A 46 3.65 8.20 -7.70
N LEU A 47 3.88 7.96 -6.41
CA LEU A 47 3.20 6.90 -5.65
C LEU A 47 1.68 7.14 -5.51
N ARG A 48 1.25 8.40 -5.52
CA ARG A 48 -0.17 8.79 -5.52
C ARG A 48 -0.90 8.36 -6.80
N ARG A 49 -0.19 8.21 -7.92
CA ARG A 49 -0.73 7.71 -9.20
C ARG A 49 -0.62 6.20 -9.30
N ASP A 50 0.47 5.64 -8.80
CA ASP A 50 0.78 4.22 -8.82
C ASP A 50 1.45 3.82 -7.49
N PRO A 51 0.67 3.39 -6.47
CA PRO A 51 1.19 3.05 -5.15
C PRO A 51 2.13 1.84 -5.14
N GLU A 52 2.07 1.00 -6.18
CA GLU A 52 2.89 -0.21 -6.33
C GLU A 52 4.16 0.05 -7.16
N ASN A 53 4.38 1.31 -7.58
CA ASN A 53 5.53 1.68 -8.38
C ASN A 53 6.85 1.39 -7.64
N LEU A 54 7.50 0.27 -8.02
CA LEU A 54 8.75 -0.17 -7.40
C LEU A 54 9.84 0.89 -7.48
N ASP A 55 9.86 1.66 -8.56
CA ASP A 55 10.82 2.73 -8.74
C ASP A 55 10.58 3.89 -7.76
N GLY A 56 9.33 4.35 -7.64
CA GLY A 56 8.93 5.35 -6.67
C GLY A 56 9.24 4.92 -5.23
N LEU A 57 8.95 3.67 -4.87
CA LEU A 57 9.24 3.12 -3.55
C LEU A 57 10.75 3.06 -3.27
N PHE A 58 11.55 2.67 -4.27
CA PHE A 58 13.00 2.68 -4.18
C PHE A 58 13.56 4.10 -4.00
N VAL A 59 13.07 5.05 -4.78
CA VAL A 59 13.49 6.45 -4.69
C VAL A 59 13.12 7.07 -3.34
N ALA A 60 11.93 6.75 -2.82
CA ALA A 60 11.50 7.16 -1.48
C ALA A 60 12.50 6.69 -0.42
N LEU A 61 12.92 5.42 -0.46
CA LEU A 61 13.92 4.88 0.48
C LEU A 61 15.22 5.68 0.45
N SER A 62 15.71 6.10 -0.71
CA SER A 62 16.93 6.91 -0.82
C SER A 62 16.77 8.33 -0.27
N VAL A 63 15.60 8.96 -0.42
CA VAL A 63 15.29 10.25 0.19
C VAL A 63 15.16 10.12 1.72
N LEU A 64 14.61 9.00 2.21
CA LEU A 64 14.40 8.75 3.64
C LEU A 64 15.66 8.24 4.35
N ALA A 65 16.59 7.56 3.65
CA ALA A 65 17.82 7.00 4.22
C ALA A 65 18.90 8.04 4.55
N GLN A 66 18.60 9.34 4.41
CA GLN A 66 19.55 10.42 4.71
C GLN A 66 19.99 10.40 6.18
N SER A 67 21.28 10.66 6.40
CA SER A 67 21.85 10.70 7.75
C SER A 67 21.17 11.77 8.61
N ARG A 68 21.13 11.56 9.93
CA ARG A 68 20.58 12.56 10.87
C ARG A 68 21.21 13.94 10.66
N THR A 69 22.52 14.00 10.46
CA THR A 69 23.24 15.25 10.18
C THR A 69 22.79 15.89 8.87
N THR A 70 22.64 15.10 7.80
CA THR A 70 22.14 15.60 6.50
C THR A 70 20.74 16.18 6.65
N ARG A 71 19.85 15.51 7.39
CA ARG A 71 18.49 15.99 7.63
C ARG A 71 18.46 17.31 8.41
N LEU A 72 19.29 17.42 9.46
CA LEU A 72 19.36 18.63 10.30
C LEU A 72 20.01 19.81 9.58
N ALA A 73 20.97 19.55 8.69
CA ALA A 73 21.64 20.58 7.90
C ALA A 73 20.90 20.92 6.60
N SER A 74 19.82 20.21 6.27
CA SER A 74 19.03 20.45 5.06
C SER A 74 18.36 21.82 5.15
N PRO A 75 18.44 22.67 4.11
CA PRO A 75 17.66 23.91 4.05
C PRO A 75 16.15 23.63 4.01
N GLU A 76 15.77 22.42 3.59
CA GLU A 76 14.38 21.98 3.49
C GLU A 76 14.25 20.61 4.19
N PRO A 77 14.11 20.57 5.53
CA PRO A 77 13.98 19.31 6.26
C PRO A 77 12.65 18.62 5.93
N LEU A 78 12.67 17.29 5.90
CA LEU A 78 11.46 16.49 5.72
C LEU A 78 10.49 16.74 6.88
N THR A 79 9.22 16.98 6.57
CA THR A 79 8.20 17.15 7.61
C THR A 79 7.79 15.79 8.19
N GLU A 80 7.20 15.81 9.38
CA GLU A 80 6.60 14.61 9.96
C GLU A 80 5.50 14.08 9.01
N MET A 81 4.58 14.93 8.57
CA MET A 81 3.53 14.56 7.60
C MET A 81 4.04 13.72 6.42
N GLN A 82 5.12 14.13 5.76
CA GLN A 82 5.68 13.36 4.64
C GLN A 82 6.31 12.04 5.09
N GLN A 83 7.07 12.06 6.19
CA GLN A 83 7.71 10.87 6.76
C GLN A 83 6.71 9.84 7.28
N TRP A 84 5.46 10.22 7.48
CA TRP A 84 4.41 9.32 7.95
C TRP A 84 3.30 9.14 6.92
N SER A 85 3.53 9.46 5.64
CA SER A 85 2.54 9.24 4.59
C SER A 85 2.12 7.76 4.49
N ALA A 86 0.84 7.50 4.27
CA ALA A 86 0.31 6.17 4.01
C ALA A 86 0.87 5.57 2.70
N LEU A 87 1.28 6.39 1.74
CA LEU A 87 1.92 5.95 0.49
C LEU A 87 3.26 5.27 0.72
N LEU A 88 3.92 5.54 1.85
CA LEU A 88 5.19 4.91 2.23
C LEU A 88 4.98 3.61 3.01
N ALA A 89 3.72 3.21 3.26
CA ALA A 89 3.40 1.97 3.98
C ALA A 89 4.15 0.75 3.42
N PRO A 90 4.23 0.50 2.09
CA PRO A 90 4.86 -0.71 1.55
C PRO A 90 6.33 -0.88 1.92
N ILE A 91 7.05 0.22 2.17
CA ILE A 91 8.47 0.24 2.51
C ILE A 91 8.76 0.53 3.99
N THR A 92 7.70 0.71 4.79
CA THR A 92 7.82 0.99 6.21
C THR A 92 7.94 -0.30 7.02
N THR A 93 8.76 -0.25 8.06
CA THR A 93 8.78 -1.25 9.13
C THR A 93 8.37 -0.60 10.44
N ALA A 94 7.53 -1.27 11.23
CA ALA A 94 7.09 -0.82 12.55
C ALA A 94 7.54 -1.79 13.66
N CYS A 95 7.90 -1.23 14.82
CA CYS A 95 8.16 -2.01 16.03
C CYS A 95 6.84 -2.53 16.59
N SER A 96 6.72 -3.84 16.79
CA SER A 96 5.55 -4.48 17.38
C SER A 96 5.31 -4.09 18.85
N ALA A 97 6.28 -3.51 19.54
CA ALA A 97 6.17 -3.11 20.95
C ALA A 97 5.90 -1.62 21.16
N CYS A 98 6.57 -0.73 20.43
CA CYS A 98 6.47 0.72 20.63
C CYS A 98 5.93 1.49 19.42
N ASP A 99 5.57 0.80 18.32
CA ASP A 99 5.17 1.39 17.04
C ASP A 99 6.18 2.40 16.45
N ALA A 100 7.42 2.44 16.95
CA ALA A 100 8.49 3.20 16.31
C ALA A 100 8.67 2.68 14.88
N ARG A 101 8.76 3.59 13.90
CA ARG A 101 8.82 3.24 12.48
C ARG A 101 10.15 3.63 11.87
N TRP A 102 10.61 2.81 10.94
CA TRP A 102 11.82 3.07 10.16
C TRP A 102 11.70 2.45 8.76
N TYR A 103 12.63 2.84 7.91
CA TYR A 103 12.70 2.41 6.52
C TYR A 103 13.86 1.44 6.37
N SER A 104 13.56 0.16 6.10
CA SER A 104 14.61 -0.84 5.96
C SER A 104 15.30 -0.69 4.60
N THR A 105 16.57 -0.30 4.62
CA THR A 105 17.42 -0.23 3.43
C THR A 105 17.72 -1.60 2.83
N HIS A 106 17.39 -2.70 3.50
CA HIS A 106 17.56 -4.04 2.94
C HIS A 106 16.70 -4.26 1.70
N ALA A 107 15.55 -3.57 1.58
CA ALA A 107 14.75 -3.59 0.36
C ALA A 107 15.49 -3.02 -0.87
N VAL A 108 16.41 -2.06 -0.65
CA VAL A 108 17.26 -1.46 -1.70
C VAL A 108 18.34 -2.45 -2.17
N LEU A 109 18.77 -3.36 -1.30
CA LEU A 109 19.88 -4.29 -1.55
C LEU A 109 19.49 -5.52 -2.38
N PHE A 110 18.21 -5.86 -2.48
CA PHE A 110 17.75 -6.99 -3.31
C PHE A 110 17.74 -6.69 -4.82
N ALA A 111 18.01 -5.44 -5.23
CA ALA A 111 18.14 -5.09 -6.64
C ALA A 111 19.48 -5.56 -7.24
N ASP A 112 20.54 -5.65 -6.43
CA ASP A 112 21.87 -6.11 -6.85
C ASP A 112 22.20 -7.43 -6.15
N ASN A 113 21.83 -8.54 -6.80
CA ASN A 113 22.12 -9.89 -6.36
C ASN A 113 23.65 -10.11 -6.27
N ASP A 114 24.22 -10.08 -5.06
CA ASP A 114 25.41 -10.87 -4.62
C ASP A 114 26.12 -10.36 -3.35
N VAL A 115 25.63 -9.29 -2.69
CA VAL A 115 26.30 -8.78 -1.48
C VAL A 115 25.72 -9.41 -0.21
N GLN A 116 26.45 -10.35 0.41
CA GLN A 116 26.18 -10.79 1.79
C GLN A 116 26.49 -9.64 2.76
N PHE A 117 25.44 -8.95 3.22
CA PHE A 117 25.56 -7.86 4.19
C PHE A 117 25.26 -8.35 5.61
N GLN A 118 26.24 -8.25 6.52
CA GLN A 118 26.03 -8.41 7.96
C GLN A 118 26.01 -7.03 8.62
N PRO A 119 24.83 -6.46 8.93
CA PRO A 119 24.76 -5.20 9.68
C PRO A 119 25.36 -5.39 11.07
N THR A 120 26.38 -4.60 11.40
CA THR A 120 27.01 -4.61 12.73
C THR A 120 26.17 -3.90 13.81
N ASN A 121 25.21 -3.06 13.41
CA ASN A 121 24.31 -2.32 14.31
C ASN A 121 22.91 -2.19 13.69
N PRO A 122 22.12 -3.27 13.64
CA PRO A 122 20.80 -3.23 13.02
C PRO A 122 19.84 -2.33 13.80
N ILE A 123 19.01 -1.56 13.09
CA ILE A 123 17.97 -0.69 13.69
C ILE A 123 16.90 -1.51 14.42
N GLY A 124 16.73 -2.79 14.04
CA GLY A 124 15.83 -3.73 14.69
C GLY A 124 16.09 -5.16 14.24
N MET A 125 15.30 -6.10 14.77
CA MET A 125 15.33 -7.52 14.41
C MET A 125 13.93 -8.06 14.19
N GLN A 126 13.80 -9.03 13.30
CA GLN A 126 12.50 -9.57 12.86
C GLN A 126 12.47 -11.10 12.94
N CYS A 127 11.31 -11.64 13.32
CA CYS A 127 11.00 -13.05 13.14
C CYS A 127 10.69 -13.31 11.67
N GLN A 128 11.51 -14.12 10.99
CA GLN A 128 11.33 -14.40 9.56
C GLN A 128 10.10 -15.27 9.25
N LYS A 129 9.42 -15.81 10.27
CA LYS A 129 8.18 -16.59 10.12
C LYS A 129 6.92 -15.72 10.20
N CYS A 130 6.78 -14.93 11.26
CA CYS A 130 5.54 -14.16 11.53
C CYS A 130 5.70 -12.65 11.41
N ARG A 131 6.87 -12.15 11.02
CA ARG A 131 7.19 -10.71 10.87
C ARG A 131 7.11 -9.89 12.17
N TYR A 132 6.98 -10.52 13.33
CA TYR A 132 7.15 -9.84 14.63
C TYR A 132 8.50 -9.14 14.66
N THR A 133 8.50 -7.82 14.88
CA THR A 133 9.69 -6.98 14.70
C THR A 133 9.88 -6.10 15.91
N LEU A 134 11.11 -6.01 16.42
CA LEU A 134 11.47 -5.12 17.52
C LEU A 134 12.54 -4.13 17.07
N CYS A 135 12.37 -2.86 17.42
CA CYS A 135 13.43 -1.87 17.27
C CYS A 135 14.55 -2.13 18.29
N ARG A 136 15.72 -1.56 18.03
CA ARG A 136 16.91 -1.67 18.88
C ARG A 136 16.63 -1.28 20.34
N ASP A 137 15.83 -0.24 20.58
CA ASP A 137 15.58 0.25 21.93
C ASP A 137 14.68 -0.72 22.71
N CYS A 138 13.65 -1.28 22.07
CA CYS A 138 12.84 -2.34 22.68
C CYS A 138 13.64 -3.63 22.91
N LEU A 139 14.56 -3.99 22.01
CA LEU A 139 15.46 -5.13 22.20
C LEU A 139 16.39 -4.92 23.42
N LYS A 140 16.89 -3.70 23.61
CA LYS A 140 17.71 -3.33 24.78
C LYS A 140 16.90 -3.37 26.07
N ALA A 141 15.67 -2.85 26.06
CA ALA A 141 14.78 -2.85 27.22
C ALA A 141 14.40 -4.26 27.70
N GLN A 142 14.40 -5.26 26.82
CA GLN A 142 14.13 -6.66 27.17
C GLN A 142 15.30 -7.37 27.86
N ARG A 143 16.48 -6.74 27.94
CA ARG A 143 17.64 -7.38 28.58
C ARG A 143 17.70 -7.11 30.07
N PRO A 144 18.19 -8.08 30.86
CA PRO A 144 18.72 -7.80 32.18
C PRO A 144 19.89 -6.82 32.03
N THR A 145 19.84 -5.68 32.71
CA THR A 145 20.95 -4.73 32.79
C THR A 145 22.14 -5.39 33.48
N SER A 146 23.12 -5.85 32.69
CA SER A 146 24.40 -6.31 33.24
C SER A 146 25.30 -5.10 33.46
N TYR A 147 25.45 -4.70 34.72
CA TYR A 147 26.30 -3.59 35.17
C TYR A 147 27.81 -3.90 35.09
N THR A 148 28.19 -5.10 34.62
CA THR A 148 29.58 -5.56 34.52
C THR A 148 30.10 -5.66 33.07
N ALA A 149 29.26 -5.40 32.07
CA ALA A 149 29.69 -5.42 30.68
C ALA A 149 30.56 -4.21 30.34
N SER A 150 31.71 -4.45 29.69
CA SER A 150 32.58 -3.39 29.16
C SER A 150 31.82 -2.54 28.13
N VAL A 151 32.01 -1.21 28.19
CA VAL A 151 31.38 -0.23 27.27
C VAL A 151 31.74 -0.51 25.80
N ASP A 152 32.92 -1.10 25.56
CA ASP A 152 33.45 -1.35 24.22
C ASP A 152 33.17 -2.78 23.69
N ALA A 153 32.48 -3.63 24.47
CA ALA A 153 32.16 -4.98 24.02
C ALA A 153 31.11 -4.96 22.88
N PRO A 154 31.30 -5.73 21.80
CA PRO A 154 30.32 -5.83 20.73
C PRO A 154 28.98 -6.33 21.28
N GLU A 155 27.93 -5.53 21.07
CA GLU A 155 26.62 -5.79 21.63
C GLU A 155 25.89 -6.88 20.84
N VAL A 156 25.87 -8.13 21.33
CA VAL A 156 25.12 -9.23 20.70
C VAL A 156 23.63 -9.09 21.01
N VAL A 157 22.89 -8.39 20.15
CA VAL A 157 21.43 -8.26 20.25
C VAL A 157 20.76 -9.58 19.90
N ALA A 158 20.03 -10.15 20.86
CA ALA A 158 19.25 -11.35 20.69
C ALA A 158 17.89 -11.12 21.33
N GLY A 159 16.83 -11.46 20.61
CA GLY A 159 15.46 -11.46 21.11
C GLY A 159 14.74 -12.69 20.61
N SER A 160 13.71 -13.13 21.34
CA SER A 160 12.83 -14.22 20.93
C SER A 160 11.53 -13.66 20.37
N CYS A 161 10.94 -14.39 19.43
CA CYS A 161 9.62 -14.08 18.94
C CYS A 161 8.56 -14.32 20.04
N ALA A 162 7.75 -13.31 20.35
CA ALA A 162 6.67 -13.42 21.33
C ALA A 162 5.49 -14.28 20.84
N ASN A 163 5.36 -14.49 19.52
CA ASN A 163 4.32 -15.34 18.96
C ASN A 163 4.62 -16.83 19.23
N THR A 164 3.73 -17.48 19.99
CA THR A 164 3.83 -18.89 20.40
C THR A 164 3.86 -19.85 19.22
N ALA A 165 3.19 -19.53 18.10
CA ALA A 165 3.21 -20.35 16.89
C ALA A 165 4.60 -20.37 16.19
N CYS A 166 5.55 -19.57 16.67
CA CYS A 166 6.93 -19.54 16.19
C CYS A 166 7.90 -20.29 17.12
N ASP A 167 7.42 -20.97 18.16
CA ASP A 167 8.22 -21.80 19.08
C ASP A 167 9.43 -21.04 19.68
N GLY A 168 9.27 -19.74 19.93
CA GLY A 168 10.36 -18.90 20.44
C GLY A 168 11.54 -18.71 19.49
N ARG A 169 11.38 -18.95 18.18
CA ARG A 169 12.42 -18.66 17.16
C ARG A 169 13.02 -17.28 17.37
N GLY A 170 14.35 -17.22 17.26
CA GLY A 170 15.10 -15.98 17.41
C GLY A 170 14.73 -14.92 16.36
N LEU A 171 14.83 -13.66 16.76
CA LEU A 171 14.75 -12.53 15.85
C LEU A 171 16.09 -12.38 15.12
N SER A 172 16.05 -12.05 13.83
CA SER A 172 17.22 -11.96 12.97
C SER A 172 17.10 -10.83 11.96
N VAL A 173 18.20 -10.57 11.24
CA VAL A 173 18.28 -9.67 10.08
C VAL A 173 18.27 -10.51 8.79
N PRO A 174 17.83 -9.96 7.64
CA PRO A 174 17.36 -8.59 7.43
C PRO A 174 15.98 -8.35 8.05
N VAL A 175 15.71 -7.09 8.40
CA VAL A 175 14.35 -6.66 8.72
C VAL A 175 13.66 -6.30 7.41
N LEU A 176 12.59 -7.00 7.04
CA LEU A 176 11.81 -6.64 5.86
C LEU A 176 10.73 -5.62 6.22
N PRO A 177 10.26 -4.80 5.25
CA PRO A 177 9.07 -3.97 5.44
C PRO A 177 7.91 -4.81 5.98
N THR A 178 7.25 -4.29 7.02
CA THR A 178 6.07 -4.93 7.63
C THR A 178 4.78 -4.27 7.17
N GLY A 179 4.86 -3.25 6.32
CA GLY A 179 3.73 -2.43 5.99
C GLY A 179 3.37 -1.47 7.11
N ARG A 180 2.19 -0.86 6.95
CA ARG A 180 1.52 -0.08 7.99
C ARG A 180 0.10 -0.59 8.16
N PRO A 181 -0.20 -1.32 9.25
CA PRO A 181 -1.55 -1.85 9.47
C PRO A 181 -2.57 -0.74 9.78
N ASP A 182 -2.10 0.43 10.20
CA ASP A 182 -2.94 1.61 10.44
C ASP A 182 -3.29 2.37 9.15
N ALA A 183 -2.51 2.19 8.07
CA ALA A 183 -2.84 2.77 6.78
C ALA A 183 -4.03 2.03 6.16
N THR A 184 -5.01 2.78 5.65
CA THR A 184 -6.16 2.21 4.97
C THR A 184 -5.81 1.96 3.51
N PRO A 185 -5.89 0.70 3.02
CA PRO A 185 -5.71 0.42 1.61
C PRO A 185 -6.89 1.01 0.84
N MET A 186 -6.62 2.02 0.04
CA MET A 186 -7.62 2.71 -0.78
C MET A 186 -6.92 3.24 -2.02
N ASP A 187 -7.52 3.04 -3.19
CA ASP A 187 -7.02 3.72 -4.38
C ASP A 187 -7.16 5.24 -4.17
N PRO A 188 -6.06 5.99 -4.20
CA PRO A 188 -6.12 7.43 -4.05
C PRO A 188 -7.03 8.12 -5.09
N ALA A 189 -7.13 7.59 -6.32
CA ALA A 189 -8.01 8.14 -7.36
C ALA A 189 -9.49 7.87 -7.10
N ALA A 190 -9.81 6.85 -6.30
CA ALA A 190 -11.16 6.51 -5.90
C ALA A 190 -11.70 7.39 -4.76
N ILE A 191 -10.91 8.26 -4.14
CA ILE A 191 -11.39 9.15 -3.07
C ILE A 191 -12.14 10.34 -3.69
N GLU A 192 -13.39 10.53 -3.29
CA GLU A 192 -14.22 11.70 -3.65
C GLU A 192 -13.97 12.86 -2.71
N GLY A 193 -13.94 12.58 -1.41
CA GLY A 193 -13.74 13.55 -0.36
C GLY A 193 -13.47 12.87 0.97
N VAL A 194 -12.93 13.63 1.92
CA VAL A 194 -12.63 13.15 3.27
C VAL A 194 -13.23 14.11 4.28
N LEU A 195 -14.24 13.65 5.01
CA LEU A 195 -14.76 14.39 6.16
C LEU A 195 -13.76 14.27 7.31
N VAL A 196 -13.38 15.42 7.89
CA VAL A 196 -12.46 15.47 9.03
C VAL A 196 -13.12 16.26 10.15
N VAL A 197 -13.19 15.66 11.33
CA VAL A 197 -13.71 16.30 12.54
C VAL A 197 -12.73 16.07 13.67
N ARG A 198 -12.40 17.13 14.41
CA ARG A 198 -11.64 17.06 15.66
C ARG A 198 -12.60 17.23 16.83
N ASP A 199 -12.44 16.43 17.87
CA ASP A 199 -13.17 16.61 19.12
C ASP A 199 -12.73 17.91 19.82
N GLY A 200 -13.70 18.64 20.35
CA GLY A 200 -13.49 19.92 21.01
C GLY A 200 -13.92 21.16 20.21
N PRO A 201 -13.79 22.35 20.82
CA PRO A 201 -14.42 23.58 20.32
C PRO A 201 -13.73 24.19 19.10
N ILE A 202 -12.46 23.84 18.86
CA ILE A 202 -11.63 24.43 17.81
C ILE A 202 -11.57 23.47 16.62
N ARG A 203 -12.08 23.90 15.47
CA ARG A 203 -11.91 23.20 14.19
C ARG A 203 -10.42 23.06 13.85
N PRO A 204 -9.93 21.91 13.36
CA PRO A 204 -8.53 21.81 12.93
C PRO A 204 -8.33 22.70 11.69
N THR A 205 -7.12 23.23 11.52
CA THR A 205 -6.74 23.92 10.28
C THR A 205 -6.61 22.91 9.14
N THR A 206 -6.50 23.38 7.90
CA THR A 206 -6.24 22.48 6.75
C THR A 206 -4.95 21.71 6.93
N ASP A 207 -3.89 22.36 7.44
CA ASP A 207 -2.60 21.73 7.65
C ASP A 207 -2.65 20.67 8.75
N ASP A 208 -3.35 20.95 9.87
CA ASP A 208 -3.56 19.97 10.94
C ASP A 208 -4.32 18.74 10.41
N ALA A 209 -5.41 18.98 9.69
CA ALA A 209 -6.23 17.92 9.12
C ALA A 209 -5.44 17.08 8.11
N LEU A 210 -4.67 17.72 7.23
CA LEU A 210 -3.85 17.04 6.24
C LEU A 210 -2.74 16.21 6.89
N ALA A 211 -2.08 16.73 7.93
CA ALA A 211 -1.05 16.01 8.67
C ALA A 211 -1.57 14.70 9.27
N VAL A 212 -2.79 14.72 9.83
CA VAL A 212 -3.44 13.52 10.36
C VAL A 212 -3.97 12.62 9.25
N VAL A 213 -4.65 13.17 8.23
CA VAL A 213 -5.27 12.40 7.16
C VAL A 213 -4.25 11.62 6.34
N THR A 214 -3.18 12.27 5.88
CA THR A 214 -2.13 11.65 5.04
C THR A 214 -1.39 10.54 5.76
N ARG A 215 -1.45 10.50 7.10
CA ARG A 215 -0.93 9.37 7.88
C ARG A 215 -1.71 8.09 7.61
N PHE A 216 -3.01 8.17 7.38
CA PHE A 216 -3.87 6.98 7.30
C PHE A 216 -4.47 6.73 5.93
N LEU A 217 -4.56 7.78 5.10
CA LEU A 217 -5.07 7.73 3.75
C LEU A 217 -3.95 8.09 2.77
N PRO A 218 -3.93 7.49 1.58
CA PRO A 218 -2.86 7.69 0.60
C PRO A 218 -3.05 8.98 -0.20
N LEU A 219 -3.15 10.10 0.54
CA LEU A 219 -3.28 11.45 0.03
C LEU A 219 -1.95 12.21 0.18
N ILE A 220 -1.81 13.28 -0.59
CA ILE A 220 -0.69 14.23 -0.54
C ILE A 220 -1.20 15.66 -0.31
N SER A 221 -0.29 16.63 -0.19
CA SER A 221 -0.64 18.04 -0.01
C SER A 221 -1.53 18.61 -1.12
N ASP A 222 -1.32 18.15 -2.36
CA ASP A 222 -2.13 18.57 -3.51
C ASP A 222 -3.61 18.13 -3.37
N ASP A 223 -3.91 17.14 -2.52
CA ASP A 223 -5.26 16.64 -2.24
C ASP A 223 -5.99 17.43 -1.14
N ALA A 224 -5.39 18.50 -0.58
CA ALA A 224 -6.03 19.34 0.44
C ALA A 224 -7.47 19.81 0.08
N PRO A 225 -7.82 20.11 -1.19
CA PRO A 225 -9.19 20.43 -1.57
C PRO A 225 -10.23 19.33 -1.31
N LEU A 226 -9.81 18.06 -1.18
CA LEU A 226 -10.70 16.93 -0.86
C LEU A 226 -11.11 16.92 0.62
N LEU A 227 -10.47 17.72 1.48
CA LEU A 227 -10.72 17.72 2.91
C LEU A 227 -11.92 18.59 3.28
N HIS A 228 -12.99 17.93 3.72
CA HIS A 228 -14.17 18.58 4.26
C HIS A 228 -14.09 18.66 5.78
N ILE A 229 -13.41 19.69 6.28
CA ILE A 229 -13.26 19.84 7.73
C ILE A 229 -14.59 20.35 8.34
N ARG A 230 -15.08 19.75 9.41
CA ARG A 230 -16.32 20.16 10.11
C ARG A 230 -16.10 20.27 11.62
N ARG A 231 -17.03 20.96 12.30
CA ARG A 231 -17.01 21.10 13.76
C ARG A 231 -17.87 20.00 14.39
N ALA A 232 -17.37 19.37 15.44
CA ALA A 232 -18.16 18.55 16.35
C ALA A 232 -18.75 19.43 17.47
N ARG A 233 -19.88 19.02 18.03
CA ARG A 233 -20.29 19.50 19.35
C ARG A 233 -19.53 18.70 20.41
N PRO A 234 -19.09 19.32 21.52
CA PRO A 234 -18.46 18.58 22.61
C PRO A 234 -19.30 17.37 23.04
N GLY A 235 -18.66 16.22 23.21
CA GLY A 235 -19.33 14.97 23.61
C GLY A 235 -19.96 14.15 22.49
N THR A 236 -19.90 14.60 21.23
CA THR A 236 -20.38 13.80 20.08
C THR A 236 -19.39 12.72 19.61
N MET A 237 -18.23 12.65 20.27
CA MET A 237 -17.13 11.74 19.97
C MET A 237 -16.91 10.69 21.07
N SER A 238 -17.83 10.54 22.03
CA SER A 238 -17.65 9.67 23.21
C SER A 238 -17.72 8.17 22.90
N ASP A 239 -18.56 7.76 21.95
CA ASP A 239 -18.78 6.35 21.62
C ASP A 239 -19.01 6.15 20.11
N ASN A 240 -19.06 4.90 19.66
CA ASN A 240 -19.19 4.59 18.24
C ASN A 240 -20.56 5.00 17.66
N ALA A 241 -21.64 4.90 18.42
CA ALA A 241 -22.98 5.22 17.93
C ALA A 241 -23.15 6.73 17.70
N THR A 242 -22.64 7.54 18.63
CA THR A 242 -22.62 9.01 18.53
C THR A 242 -21.71 9.49 17.39
N ARG A 243 -20.54 8.88 17.22
CA ARG A 243 -19.62 9.15 16.09
C ARG A 243 -20.26 8.81 14.74
N ASP A 244 -20.91 7.65 14.62
CA ASP A 244 -21.59 7.24 13.39
C ASP A 244 -22.77 8.17 13.07
N ALA A 245 -23.56 8.57 14.09
CA ALA A 245 -24.65 9.53 13.92
C ALA A 245 -24.14 10.91 13.47
N LEU A 246 -23.03 11.39 14.06
CA LEU A 246 -22.37 12.62 13.66
C LEU A 246 -21.87 12.55 12.22
N ALA A 247 -21.11 11.50 11.87
CA ALA A 247 -20.61 11.29 10.51
C ALA A 247 -21.76 11.27 9.50
N ARG A 248 -22.84 10.53 9.78
CA ARG A 248 -24.01 10.45 8.91
C ARG A 248 -24.65 11.82 8.70
N SER A 249 -24.85 12.58 9.76
CA SER A 249 -25.42 13.93 9.66
C SER A 249 -24.54 14.84 8.78
N LEU A 250 -23.23 14.83 9.01
CA LEU A 250 -22.30 15.71 8.28
C LEU A 250 -22.13 15.31 6.82
N LEU A 251 -22.18 14.02 6.52
CA LEU A 251 -22.19 13.51 5.15
C LEU A 251 -23.45 13.93 4.39
N LEU A 252 -24.63 13.84 5.03
CA LEU A 252 -25.88 14.33 4.43
C LEU A 252 -25.85 15.84 4.17
N ASP A 253 -25.21 16.63 5.04
CA ASP A 253 -25.03 18.06 4.82
C ASP A 253 -24.11 18.33 3.62
N LEU A 254 -23.01 17.57 3.48
CA LEU A 254 -22.12 17.64 2.31
C LEU A 254 -22.82 17.25 1.00
N GLU A 255 -23.71 16.27 1.03
CA GLU A 255 -24.54 15.92 -0.14
C GLU A 255 -25.49 17.06 -0.53
N ARG A 256 -26.14 17.70 0.45
CA ARG A 256 -27.04 18.85 0.20
C ARG A 256 -26.29 20.06 -0.34
N GLU A 257 -25.05 20.26 0.09
CA GLU A 257 -24.15 21.30 -0.43
C GLU A 257 -23.64 21.00 -1.85
N GLY A 258 -23.86 19.78 -2.36
CA GLY A 258 -23.32 19.33 -3.65
C GLY A 258 -21.81 19.08 -3.61
N ALA A 259 -21.22 19.00 -2.42
CA ALA A 259 -19.79 18.72 -2.23
C ALA A 259 -19.48 17.22 -2.37
N LEU A 260 -20.45 16.36 -2.09
CA LEU A 260 -20.39 14.91 -2.31
C LEU A 260 -21.61 14.44 -3.11
N ALA A 261 -21.43 13.39 -3.91
CA ALA A 261 -22.51 12.70 -4.59
C ALA A 261 -23.45 12.01 -3.58
N PRO A 262 -24.73 11.79 -3.94
CA PRO A 262 -25.68 11.07 -3.09
C PRO A 262 -25.18 9.69 -2.62
N ASP A 263 -25.81 9.18 -1.57
CA ASP A 263 -25.50 7.89 -0.95
C ASP A 263 -24.04 7.79 -0.45
N SER A 264 -23.44 8.91 -0.07
CA SER A 264 -22.07 9.00 0.46
C SER A 264 -21.87 8.14 1.71
N TRP A 265 -22.91 8.00 2.55
CA TRP A 265 -22.88 7.11 3.72
C TRP A 265 -22.52 5.68 3.36
N GLY A 266 -23.17 5.10 2.34
CA GLY A 266 -22.92 3.73 1.89
C GLY A 266 -21.55 3.54 1.24
N ARG A 267 -20.93 4.61 0.77
CA ARG A 267 -19.61 4.65 0.12
C ARG A 267 -18.49 5.10 1.08
N SER A 268 -18.80 5.23 2.36
CA SER A 268 -17.87 5.76 3.36
C SER A 268 -17.27 4.67 4.24
N ARG A 269 -15.99 4.85 4.61
CA ARG A 269 -15.33 4.04 5.65
C ARG A 269 -15.02 4.94 6.83
N ARG A 270 -15.43 4.55 8.04
CA ARG A 270 -15.22 5.37 9.24
C ARG A 270 -13.92 4.97 9.91
N MET A 271 -13.06 5.96 10.16
CA MET A 271 -11.83 5.81 10.90
C MET A 271 -11.87 6.70 12.13
N HIS A 272 -11.76 6.08 13.30
CA HIS A 272 -11.64 6.82 14.55
C HIS A 272 -10.20 6.77 15.03
N ILE A 273 -9.57 7.93 15.08
CA ILE A 273 -8.17 8.08 15.49
C ILE A 273 -8.17 8.78 16.83
N LEU A 274 -7.80 8.02 17.85
CA LEU A 274 -7.57 8.57 19.18
C LEU A 274 -6.35 9.48 19.13
N ALA A 275 -6.46 10.64 19.77
CA ALA A 275 -5.31 11.50 19.99
C ALA A 275 -4.22 10.66 20.66
N GLY A 276 -3.03 10.65 20.06
CA GLY A 276 -1.87 10.14 20.77
C GLY A 276 -1.62 10.96 22.04
N PRO A 277 -0.62 10.58 22.85
CA PRO A 277 -0.29 11.26 24.11
C PRO A 277 0.09 12.75 23.98
N GLY A 278 0.18 13.29 22.74
CA GLY A 278 0.43 14.70 22.45
C GLY A 278 -0.78 15.64 22.58
N GLY A 279 -2.01 15.13 22.76
CA GLY A 279 -3.14 15.94 23.20
C GLY A 279 -3.86 16.79 22.14
N ASP A 280 -3.64 16.57 20.84
CA ASP A 280 -4.26 17.35 19.76
C ASP A 280 -5.75 17.02 19.48
N GLY A 281 -6.42 16.32 20.40
CA GLY A 281 -7.84 15.93 20.29
C GLY A 281 -8.10 14.72 19.41
N ASP A 282 -9.17 13.98 19.69
CA ASP A 282 -9.56 12.80 18.91
C ASP A 282 -10.06 13.23 17.52
N TYR A 283 -9.71 12.47 16.49
CA TYR A 283 -10.13 12.74 15.12
C TYR A 283 -11.10 11.67 14.61
N LEU A 284 -12.18 12.12 13.98
CA LEU A 284 -13.01 11.31 13.11
C LEU A 284 -12.64 11.62 11.66
N ILE A 285 -12.15 10.61 10.95
CA ILE A 285 -11.82 10.70 9.53
C ILE A 285 -12.74 9.74 8.78
N VAL A 286 -13.46 10.28 7.79
CA VAL A 286 -14.42 9.51 7.01
C VAL A 286 -14.14 9.74 5.53
N PRO A 287 -13.23 8.94 4.92
CA PRO A 287 -13.10 8.89 3.47
C PRO A 287 -14.41 8.42 2.83
N VAL A 288 -14.78 9.10 1.75
CA VAL A 288 -15.90 8.75 0.88
C VAL A 288 -15.30 8.36 -0.47
N GLN A 289 -15.54 7.12 -0.90
CA GLN A 289 -15.13 6.66 -2.22
C GLN A 289 -16.07 7.23 -3.26
N LYS A 290 -15.57 7.67 -4.42
CA LYS A 290 -16.37 8.06 -5.59
C LYS A 290 -17.42 6.99 -5.87
N SER A 291 -18.59 7.42 -6.29
CA SER A 291 -19.52 6.49 -6.88
C SER A 291 -18.80 5.90 -8.08
N LEU A 292 -18.45 4.61 -7.99
CA LEU A 292 -18.35 3.81 -9.17
C LEU A 292 -19.73 3.95 -9.78
N ARG A 293 -19.87 4.88 -10.73
CA ARG A 293 -21.02 4.93 -11.59
C ARG A 293 -20.95 3.55 -12.21
N ARG A 294 -21.69 2.59 -11.64
CA ARG A 294 -22.00 1.36 -12.34
C ARG A 294 -22.55 1.91 -13.63
N LEU A 295 -21.75 1.85 -14.70
CA LEU A 295 -22.33 1.73 -16.02
C LEU A 295 -23.37 0.62 -15.77
N PRO A 296 -24.68 0.93 -15.82
CA PRO A 296 -25.67 -0.11 -15.64
C PRO A 296 -25.20 -1.24 -16.54
N PRO A 297 -25.01 -2.48 -16.01
CA PRO A 297 -24.46 -3.58 -16.80
C PRO A 297 -25.18 -3.48 -18.13
N ALA A 298 -24.43 -3.21 -19.20
CA ALA A 298 -25.03 -2.90 -20.49
C ALA A 298 -26.08 -3.97 -20.68
N THR A 299 -27.36 -3.56 -20.60
CA THR A 299 -28.45 -4.53 -20.41
C THR A 299 -28.25 -5.51 -21.52
N PRO A 300 -27.88 -6.79 -21.26
CA PRO A 300 -27.16 -7.61 -22.22
C PRO A 300 -27.94 -7.48 -23.49
N HIS A 301 -27.40 -6.68 -24.42
CA HIS A 301 -28.10 -6.45 -25.65
C HIS A 301 -28.19 -7.87 -26.16
N ALA A 302 -29.39 -8.31 -26.54
CA ALA A 302 -29.55 -9.50 -27.36
C ALA A 302 -28.89 -9.18 -28.72
N ALA A 303 -27.57 -8.99 -28.68
CA ALA A 303 -26.69 -8.70 -29.77
C ALA A 303 -26.58 -10.05 -30.46
N SER A 304 -27.30 -10.15 -31.56
CA SER A 304 -27.38 -11.33 -32.41
C SER A 304 -26.07 -11.52 -33.20
N GLY A 305 -24.93 -11.01 -32.69
CA GLY A 305 -23.62 -11.03 -33.31
C GLY A 305 -22.52 -11.35 -32.29
N PRO A 306 -21.35 -11.82 -32.74
CA PRO A 306 -20.25 -12.17 -31.85
C PRO A 306 -19.76 -10.93 -31.10
N GLY A 307 -19.83 -10.98 -29.76
CA GLY A 307 -19.22 -9.98 -28.90
C GLY A 307 -17.70 -10.12 -28.92
N THR A 308 -16.98 -9.03 -28.66
CA THR A 308 -15.53 -9.08 -28.41
C THR A 308 -15.31 -9.16 -26.91
N TYR A 309 -14.47 -10.10 -26.48
CA TYR A 309 -14.18 -10.37 -25.08
C TYR A 309 -12.69 -10.46 -24.85
N THR A 310 -12.21 -9.91 -23.75
CA THR A 310 -10.88 -10.19 -23.23
C THR A 310 -10.98 -11.31 -22.22
N TYR A 311 -10.08 -12.28 -22.28
CA TYR A 311 -10.04 -13.41 -21.36
C TYR A 311 -8.77 -13.37 -20.52
N LEU A 312 -8.88 -13.85 -19.27
CA LEU A 312 -7.78 -13.98 -18.33
C LEU A 312 -7.86 -15.33 -17.60
N LEU A 313 -6.83 -16.16 -17.76
CA LEU A 313 -6.68 -17.43 -17.04
C LEU A 313 -6.07 -17.19 -15.66
N GLN A 314 -6.75 -17.68 -14.63
CA GLN A 314 -6.25 -17.72 -13.26
C GLN A 314 -6.11 -19.15 -12.77
N ILE A 315 -5.12 -19.34 -11.90
CA ILE A 315 -4.81 -20.61 -11.25
C ILE A 315 -4.95 -20.46 -9.74
N LEU A 316 -5.42 -21.51 -9.08
CA LEU A 316 -5.46 -21.59 -7.62
C LEU A 316 -4.33 -22.51 -7.14
N PRO A 317 -3.26 -21.96 -6.53
CA PRO A 317 -2.23 -22.80 -5.92
C PRO A 317 -2.79 -23.57 -4.72
N LEU A 318 -2.17 -24.71 -4.36
CA LEU A 318 -2.57 -25.59 -3.25
C LEU A 318 -2.83 -24.87 -1.92
N ARG A 319 -2.21 -23.70 -1.72
CA ARG A 319 -2.50 -22.76 -0.64
C ARG A 319 -2.37 -21.35 -1.19
N GLY A 320 -3.47 -20.60 -1.27
CA GLY A 320 -3.44 -19.20 -1.69
C GLY A 320 -4.75 -18.70 -2.28
N SER A 321 -4.70 -17.49 -2.82
CA SER A 321 -5.75 -16.89 -3.64
C SER A 321 -5.52 -17.18 -5.12
N TRP A 322 -6.56 -17.00 -5.93
CA TRP A 322 -6.45 -17.04 -7.38
C TRP A 322 -5.37 -16.08 -7.87
N ALA A 323 -4.47 -16.59 -8.71
CA ALA A 323 -3.34 -15.84 -9.24
C ALA A 323 -3.33 -15.90 -10.77
N THR A 324 -2.94 -14.79 -11.38
CA THR A 324 -2.68 -14.73 -12.82
C THR A 324 -1.26 -15.19 -13.12
N LEU A 325 -1.09 -15.99 -14.16
CA LEU A 325 0.21 -16.41 -14.65
C LEU A 325 0.91 -15.29 -15.42
N ARG A 326 2.03 -14.81 -14.86
CA ARG A 326 2.92 -13.82 -15.48
C ARG A 326 4.33 -14.38 -15.63
N ASP A 327 5.05 -13.95 -16.66
CA ASP A 327 6.48 -14.22 -16.81
C ASP A 327 7.25 -13.51 -15.69
N PRO A 328 8.07 -14.21 -14.90
CA PRO A 328 8.77 -13.62 -13.75
C PRO A 328 9.87 -12.62 -14.13
N ARG A 329 10.34 -12.60 -15.39
CA ARG A 329 11.39 -11.71 -15.88
C ARG A 329 10.83 -10.42 -16.46
N THR A 330 9.72 -10.49 -17.18
CA THR A 330 9.15 -9.31 -17.86
C THR A 330 7.92 -8.74 -17.15
N GLY A 331 7.23 -9.54 -16.34
CA GLY A 331 5.94 -9.18 -15.73
C GLY A 331 4.76 -9.31 -16.69
N ASP A 332 5.00 -9.65 -17.96
CA ASP A 332 3.96 -9.85 -18.96
C ASP A 332 3.12 -11.09 -18.66
N PHE A 333 1.92 -11.16 -19.23
CA PHE A 333 1.11 -12.38 -19.14
C PHE A 333 1.80 -13.53 -19.87
N HIS A 334 1.75 -14.72 -19.29
CA HIS A 334 2.24 -15.91 -19.97
C HIS A 334 1.46 -16.11 -21.29
N GLU A 335 2.13 -16.52 -22.36
CA GLU A 335 1.48 -16.72 -23.65
C GLU A 335 0.26 -17.64 -23.52
N GLY A 336 -0.87 -17.19 -24.06
CA GLY A 336 -2.14 -17.91 -24.04
C GLY A 336 -2.94 -17.79 -22.74
N THR A 337 -2.47 -17.10 -21.70
CA THR A 337 -3.22 -16.88 -20.45
C THR A 337 -4.00 -15.57 -20.42
N PHE A 338 -3.75 -14.69 -21.40
CA PHE A 338 -4.45 -13.42 -21.57
C PHE A 338 -4.57 -13.09 -23.06
N GLY A 339 -5.72 -12.57 -23.49
CA GLY A 339 -5.93 -12.16 -24.88
C GLY A 339 -7.36 -11.73 -25.17
N ALA A 340 -7.62 -11.30 -26.41
CA ALA A 340 -8.96 -10.97 -26.89
C ALA A 340 -9.49 -12.06 -27.84
N LEU A 341 -10.81 -12.25 -27.85
CA LEU A 341 -11.52 -13.15 -28.75
C LEU A 341 -12.87 -12.56 -29.17
N SER A 342 -13.35 -12.94 -30.35
CA SER A 342 -14.69 -12.58 -30.83
C SER A 342 -15.55 -13.84 -30.87
N ALA A 343 -16.60 -13.89 -30.06
CA ALA A 343 -17.47 -15.06 -29.94
C ALA A 343 -18.87 -14.69 -29.43
N PRO A 344 -19.90 -15.50 -29.69
CA PRO A 344 -21.19 -15.38 -29.01
C PRO A 344 -21.05 -15.66 -27.51
N ALA A 345 -21.80 -14.96 -26.66
CA ALA A 345 -21.77 -15.15 -25.20
C ALA A 345 -22.04 -16.61 -24.79
N GLU A 346 -22.96 -17.30 -25.48
CA GLU A 346 -23.27 -18.72 -25.22
C GLU A 346 -22.09 -19.69 -25.46
N SER A 347 -21.08 -19.27 -26.22
CA SER A 347 -19.90 -20.09 -26.53
C SER A 347 -18.75 -19.92 -25.54
N LEU A 348 -18.78 -18.87 -24.70
CA LEU A 348 -17.71 -18.56 -23.75
C LEU A 348 -17.40 -19.71 -22.78
N PRO A 349 -18.38 -20.47 -22.24
CA PRO A 349 -18.08 -21.65 -21.42
C PRO A 349 -17.25 -22.70 -22.15
N GLY A 350 -17.59 -23.00 -23.41
CA GLY A 350 -16.83 -23.96 -24.23
C GLY A 350 -15.40 -23.49 -24.49
N ILE A 351 -15.25 -22.23 -24.87
CA ILE A 351 -13.93 -21.60 -25.12
C ILE A 351 -13.08 -21.60 -23.85
N ALA A 352 -13.67 -21.29 -22.69
CA ALA A 352 -12.97 -21.35 -21.42
C ALA A 352 -12.46 -22.76 -21.11
N GLN A 353 -13.24 -23.81 -21.35
CA GLN A 353 -12.79 -25.18 -21.15
C GLN A 353 -11.62 -25.54 -22.09
N GLU A 354 -11.64 -25.07 -23.34
CA GLU A 354 -10.51 -25.24 -24.26
C GLU A 354 -9.24 -24.55 -23.77
N ILE A 355 -9.35 -23.32 -23.26
CA ILE A 355 -8.24 -22.58 -22.64
C ILE A 355 -7.72 -23.36 -21.43
N ILE A 356 -8.60 -23.75 -20.50
CA ILE A 356 -8.25 -24.49 -19.28
C ILE A 356 -7.52 -25.80 -19.60
N LYS A 357 -7.98 -26.52 -20.63
CA LYS A 357 -7.40 -27.79 -21.08
C LYS A 357 -5.96 -27.64 -21.58
N ARG A 358 -5.61 -26.52 -22.22
CA ARG A 358 -4.22 -26.24 -22.66
C ARG A 358 -3.24 -26.20 -21.48
N PHE A 359 -3.72 -25.91 -20.28
CA PHE A 359 -2.94 -25.81 -19.05
C PHE A 359 -3.20 -26.96 -18.07
N GLU A 360 -3.77 -28.09 -18.51
CA GLU A 360 -4.11 -29.25 -17.66
C GLU A 360 -2.93 -29.85 -16.89
N ARG A 361 -1.72 -29.77 -17.47
CA ARG A 361 -0.50 -30.33 -16.87
C ARG A 361 -0.04 -29.61 -15.61
N MET A 362 -0.64 -28.46 -15.28
CA MET A 362 -0.26 -27.68 -14.10
C MET A 362 -0.84 -28.21 -12.78
N GLY A 363 -1.76 -29.19 -12.80
CA GLY A 363 -2.23 -29.88 -11.59
C GLY A 363 -2.94 -29.00 -10.55
N GLN A 364 -3.44 -27.82 -10.98
CA GLN A 364 -4.07 -26.80 -10.14
C GLN A 364 -5.48 -26.51 -10.64
N SER A 365 -6.36 -26.07 -9.75
CA SER A 365 -7.69 -25.59 -10.14
C SER A 365 -7.54 -24.34 -11.01
N ARG A 366 -8.34 -24.25 -12.07
CA ARG A 366 -8.25 -23.19 -13.09
C ARG A 366 -9.59 -22.53 -13.30
N ARG A 367 -9.57 -21.24 -13.63
CA ARG A 367 -10.74 -20.49 -14.07
C ARG A 367 -10.36 -19.46 -15.13
N VAL A 368 -11.29 -19.16 -16.02
CA VAL A 368 -11.16 -18.09 -17.01
C VAL A 368 -12.16 -16.99 -16.65
N MET A 369 -11.66 -15.76 -16.55
CA MET A 369 -12.48 -14.56 -16.41
C MET A 369 -12.62 -13.90 -17.78
N PHE A 370 -13.82 -13.48 -18.11
CA PHE A 370 -14.12 -12.72 -19.32
C PHE A 370 -14.47 -11.28 -18.97
N PHE A 371 -14.03 -10.36 -19.82
CA PHE A 371 -14.32 -8.93 -19.80
C PHE A 371 -14.92 -8.57 -21.15
N GLU A 372 -16.00 -7.79 -21.20
CA GLU A 372 -16.64 -7.41 -22.45
C GLU A 372 -15.90 -6.24 -23.12
N GLY A 373 -15.24 -6.49 -24.25
CA GLY A 373 -14.36 -5.53 -24.94
C GLY A 373 -12.96 -6.07 -25.20
N ASP A 374 -12.16 -5.33 -25.98
CA ASP A 374 -10.73 -5.58 -26.16
C ASP A 374 -9.92 -4.69 -25.21
N TYR A 375 -9.44 -5.30 -24.13
CA TYR A 375 -8.65 -4.69 -23.06
C TYR A 375 -7.19 -5.11 -23.13
N THR A 376 -6.73 -5.68 -24.25
CA THR A 376 -5.35 -6.18 -24.36
C THR A 376 -4.29 -5.07 -24.25
N GLN A 377 -4.68 -3.81 -24.45
CA GLN A 377 -3.83 -2.63 -24.33
C GLN A 377 -4.02 -1.87 -23.00
N GLU A 378 -4.98 -2.26 -22.16
CA GLU A 378 -5.29 -1.56 -20.91
C GLU A 378 -4.60 -2.22 -19.71
N GLN A 379 -3.99 -1.41 -18.83
CA GLN A 379 -3.18 -1.90 -17.70
C GLN A 379 -3.97 -2.04 -16.37
N GLY A 380 -5.31 -2.01 -16.40
CA GLY A 380 -6.11 -1.80 -15.19
C GLY A 380 -7.41 -2.60 -15.11
N LEU A 381 -7.44 -3.85 -15.56
CA LEU A 381 -8.63 -4.71 -15.42
C LEU A 381 -8.95 -4.96 -13.95
N THR A 382 -10.13 -4.50 -13.50
CA THR A 382 -10.60 -4.71 -12.13
C THR A 382 -11.61 -5.85 -12.07
N THR A 383 -11.87 -6.38 -10.88
CA THR A 383 -12.88 -7.42 -10.67
C THR A 383 -14.30 -6.95 -10.96
N ASP A 384 -14.52 -5.63 -10.98
CA ASP A 384 -15.82 -5.02 -11.29
C ASP A 384 -16.14 -5.05 -12.79
N ASP A 385 -15.12 -5.20 -13.64
CA ASP A 385 -15.24 -5.22 -15.11
C ASP A 385 -15.55 -6.63 -15.65
N VAL A 386 -15.69 -7.62 -14.76
CA VAL A 386 -15.81 -9.03 -15.13
C VAL A 386 -17.22 -9.32 -15.64
N TYR A 387 -17.30 -9.62 -16.93
CA TYR A 387 -18.52 -10.09 -17.59
C TYR A 387 -18.97 -11.44 -17.01
N GLY A 388 -18.03 -12.35 -16.77
CA GLY A 388 -18.31 -13.61 -16.09
C GLY A 388 -17.10 -14.51 -15.94
N ILE A 389 -17.27 -15.56 -15.14
CA ILE A 389 -16.23 -16.55 -14.83
C ILE A 389 -16.69 -17.94 -15.26
N VAL A 390 -15.76 -18.72 -15.80
CA VAL A 390 -15.93 -20.16 -16.01
C VAL A 390 -14.83 -20.90 -15.26
N THR A 391 -15.21 -21.74 -14.31
CA THR A 391 -14.30 -22.63 -13.57
C THR A 391 -14.12 -23.96 -14.32
N GLU A 392 -13.04 -24.67 -14.03
CA GLU A 392 -12.78 -26.00 -14.58
C GLU A 392 -13.97 -26.94 -14.33
N GLY A 393 -14.47 -27.57 -15.40
CA GLY A 393 -15.65 -28.45 -15.34
C GLY A 393 -17.01 -27.75 -15.35
N SER A 394 -17.08 -26.43 -15.24
CA SER A 394 -18.34 -25.68 -15.37
C SER A 394 -18.80 -25.59 -16.83
N THR A 395 -20.10 -25.83 -17.05
CA THR A 395 -20.76 -25.66 -18.35
C THR A 395 -21.46 -24.32 -18.50
N SER A 396 -21.40 -23.46 -17.48
CA SER A 396 -22.09 -22.16 -17.46
C SER A 396 -21.14 -21.04 -17.06
N LEU A 397 -21.45 -19.84 -17.57
CA LEU A 397 -20.83 -18.60 -17.13
C LEU A 397 -21.48 -18.16 -15.80
N SER A 398 -20.67 -18.01 -14.76
CA SER A 398 -21.13 -17.51 -13.46
C SER A 398 -20.81 -16.02 -13.32
N PRO A 399 -21.69 -15.23 -12.68
CA PRO A 399 -21.35 -13.85 -12.34
C PRO A 399 -20.15 -13.83 -11.40
N TYR A 400 -19.33 -12.77 -11.47
CA TYR A 400 -18.21 -12.63 -10.55
C TYR A 400 -18.73 -12.40 -9.12
N SER A 401 -18.31 -13.25 -8.19
CA SER A 401 -18.52 -13.06 -6.76
C SER A 401 -17.22 -13.37 -6.03
N GLU A 402 -16.77 -12.44 -5.17
CA GLU A 402 -15.66 -12.72 -4.26
C GLU A 402 -16.04 -13.91 -3.36
N GLY A 403 -15.35 -15.04 -3.50
CA GLY A 403 -15.56 -16.24 -2.68
C GLY A 403 -16.33 -17.39 -3.31
N ALA A 404 -16.54 -17.40 -4.64
CA ALA A 404 -16.92 -18.65 -5.32
C ALA A 404 -15.73 -19.62 -5.29
N GLU A 405 -15.76 -20.58 -4.36
CA GLU A 405 -14.87 -21.74 -4.29
C GLU A 405 -15.21 -22.80 -5.36
#